data_AF-A0A937R0J2-F1
#
_entry.id   AF-A0A937R0J2-F1
#
_cell.length_a   1.000
_cell.length_b   1.000
_cell.length_c   1.000
_cell.angle_alpha   90.00
_cell.angle_beta   90.00
_cell.angle_gamma   90.00
#
_symmetry.space_group_name_H-M   'P 1'
#
loop_
_entity.id
_entity.type
_entity.pdbx_description
1 polymer ?
#
loop_
_entity_poly.entity_id
_entity_poly.type
_entity_poly.pdbx_seq_one_letter_code
_entity_poly.pdbx_strand_id
1 'polypeptide(L)'
;MKRKKTPKKRAKSAPGQSLVEALTKDQVGILFDVIFETVDVKIRERIMGKLDKDIAETTDRILSGQADTSEPVCSDKKRRSNWERLWEQWSDIAFEVGSEEGRYIQQDHRWEAPYFCGDDVADDLDDVARKMQPLVPAVVDDRDVFLQGLELVDQEAAALPDWLDAGGMGTYFGPVTTKCWLTWEYQHSQQSGEEIGTLFVRILASSEEFQIFGVDWDEFTAFFMGLAKQELKTLFEFIQTAGKTTLKPYFEDKRSAVFGFYHVLSKKLDRGS
;
A
#
# COMPACT_ATOMS: atom_id res chain seq x y z
N MET A 1 34.69 40.85 -39.71
CA MET A 1 34.90 40.05 -38.49
C MET A 1 33.96 38.84 -38.48
N LYS A 2 34.46 37.63 -38.76
CA LYS A 2 33.66 36.39 -38.68
C LYS A 2 33.86 35.78 -37.28
N ARG A 3 32.80 35.79 -36.45
CA ARG A 3 32.79 35.10 -35.14
C ARG A 3 32.77 33.59 -35.39
N LYS A 4 33.87 32.91 -35.04
CA LYS A 4 33.92 31.44 -34.94
C LYS A 4 32.95 30.99 -33.84
N LYS A 5 31.90 30.26 -34.18
CA LYS A 5 31.10 29.49 -33.21
C LYS A 5 31.97 28.33 -32.73
N THR A 6 32.35 28.36 -31.46
CA THR A 6 32.99 27.24 -30.76
C THR A 6 32.00 26.08 -30.67
N PRO A 7 32.37 24.85 -31.03
CA PRO A 7 31.48 23.71 -30.88
C PRO A 7 31.33 23.37 -29.39
N LYS A 8 30.08 23.28 -28.92
CA LYS A 8 29.72 22.75 -27.59
C LYS A 8 30.34 21.34 -27.46
N LYS A 9 31.28 21.16 -26.53
CA LYS A 9 31.73 19.84 -26.09
C LYS A 9 30.50 19.05 -25.62
N ARG A 10 30.11 18.00 -26.36
CA ARG A 10 29.18 16.98 -25.84
C ARG A 10 29.86 16.33 -24.64
N ALA A 11 29.19 16.30 -23.49
CA ALA A 11 29.64 15.52 -22.35
C ALA A 11 29.78 14.06 -22.81
N LYS A 12 30.94 13.43 -22.56
CA LYS A 12 31.12 12.00 -22.83
C LYS A 12 30.20 11.25 -21.88
N SER A 13 29.12 10.66 -22.39
CA SER A 13 28.30 9.73 -21.63
C SER A 13 29.18 8.57 -21.15
N ALA A 14 28.98 8.13 -19.90
CA ALA A 14 29.68 6.98 -19.38
C ALA A 14 29.38 5.74 -20.26
N PRO A 15 30.37 4.84 -20.50
CA PRO A 15 30.18 3.70 -21.40
C PRO A 15 28.96 2.84 -21.07
N GLY A 16 28.64 2.67 -19.79
CA GLY A 16 27.44 1.94 -19.35
C GLY A 16 26.14 2.62 -19.77
N GLN A 17 26.06 3.94 -19.68
CA GLN A 17 24.88 4.70 -20.11
C GLN A 17 24.66 4.55 -21.62
N SER A 18 25.73 4.66 -22.40
CA SER A 18 25.69 4.48 -23.85
C SER A 18 25.27 3.07 -24.26
N LEU A 19 25.64 2.04 -23.48
CA LEU A 19 25.21 0.66 -23.72
C LEU A 19 23.71 0.48 -23.45
N VAL A 20 23.21 1.02 -22.33
CA VAL A 20 21.77 0.96 -22.00
C VAL A 20 20.91 1.74 -23.00
N GLU A 21 21.42 2.85 -23.54
CA GLU A 21 20.72 3.63 -24.58
C GLU A 21 20.74 2.95 -25.96
N ALA A 22 21.78 2.17 -26.26
CA ALA A 22 21.98 1.57 -27.57
C ALA A 22 21.42 0.14 -27.71
N LEU A 23 21.18 -0.55 -26.60
CA LEU A 23 20.78 -1.96 -26.57
C LEU A 23 19.38 -2.13 -25.97
N THR A 24 18.68 -3.18 -26.39
CA THR A 24 17.42 -3.58 -25.74
C THR A 24 17.68 -4.21 -24.37
N LYS A 25 16.64 -4.28 -23.52
CA LYS A 25 16.74 -4.95 -22.21
C LYS A 25 17.24 -6.40 -22.33
N ASP A 26 16.74 -7.12 -23.33
CA ASP A 26 17.14 -8.51 -23.57
C ASP A 26 18.62 -8.63 -23.97
N GLN A 27 19.10 -7.71 -24.81
CA GLN A 27 20.51 -7.67 -25.22
C GLN A 27 21.45 -7.30 -24.06
N VAL A 28 21.01 -6.39 -23.19
CA VAL A 28 21.73 -6.08 -21.95
C VAL A 28 21.75 -7.29 -21.01
N GLY A 29 20.64 -8.04 -20.93
CA GLY A 29 20.57 -9.30 -20.18
C GLY A 29 21.61 -10.32 -20.66
N ILE A 30 21.62 -10.61 -21.97
CA ILE A 30 22.58 -11.54 -22.58
C ILE A 30 24.03 -11.09 -22.33
N LEU A 31 24.30 -9.78 -22.40
CA LEU A 31 25.63 -9.24 -22.11
C LEU A 31 26.05 -9.54 -20.65
N PHE A 32 25.14 -9.38 -19.69
CA PHE A 32 25.42 -9.71 -18.30
C PHE A 32 25.62 -11.20 -18.09
N ASP A 33 24.82 -12.06 -18.72
CA ASP A 33 24.98 -13.52 -18.63
C ASP A 33 26.39 -13.94 -19.07
N VAL A 34 26.83 -13.47 -20.25
CA VAL A 34 28.18 -13.77 -20.78
C VAL A 34 29.26 -13.25 -19.84
N ILE A 35 29.12 -12.02 -19.32
CA ILE A 35 30.10 -11.45 -18.39
C ILE A 35 30.18 -12.30 -17.13
N PHE A 36 29.04 -12.62 -16.51
CA PHE A 36 29.05 -13.37 -15.26
C PHE A 36 29.54 -14.80 -15.48
N GLU A 37 29.18 -15.48 -16.57
CA GLU A 37 29.72 -16.82 -16.89
C GLU A 37 31.24 -16.82 -17.11
N THR A 38 31.80 -15.76 -17.71
CA THR A 38 33.22 -15.70 -18.08
C THR A 38 34.12 -15.24 -16.93
N VAL A 39 33.61 -14.43 -16.02
CA VAL A 39 34.40 -13.78 -14.97
C VAL A 39 34.57 -14.69 -13.75
N ASP A 40 35.83 -14.89 -13.33
CA ASP A 40 36.17 -15.69 -12.15
C ASP A 40 35.69 -15.07 -10.83
N VAL A 41 35.60 -15.90 -9.79
CA VAL A 41 35.07 -15.52 -8.46
C VAL A 41 35.80 -14.31 -7.85
N LYS A 42 37.12 -14.20 -8.01
CA LYS A 42 37.91 -13.10 -7.41
C LYS A 42 37.61 -11.77 -8.10
N ILE A 43 37.42 -11.78 -9.42
CA ILE A 43 37.04 -10.59 -10.16
C ILE A 43 35.60 -10.21 -9.82
N ARG A 44 34.69 -11.18 -9.65
CA ARG A 44 33.31 -10.92 -9.19
C ARG A 44 33.29 -10.23 -7.82
N GLU A 45 34.01 -10.75 -6.83
CA GLU A 45 34.12 -10.13 -5.50
C GLU A 45 34.64 -8.68 -5.58
N ARG A 46 35.62 -8.44 -6.45
CA ARG A 46 36.18 -7.08 -6.66
C ARG A 46 35.18 -6.14 -7.34
N ILE A 47 34.32 -6.65 -8.22
CA ILE A 47 33.23 -5.88 -8.84
C ILE A 47 32.18 -5.57 -7.78
N MET A 48 31.73 -6.55 -7.01
CA MET A 48 30.74 -6.35 -5.94
C MET A 48 31.21 -5.33 -4.90
N GLY A 49 32.48 -5.39 -4.49
CA GLY A 49 33.06 -4.42 -3.55
C GLY A 49 33.18 -2.98 -4.08
N LYS A 50 32.91 -2.74 -5.37
CA LYS A 50 32.87 -1.39 -5.98
C LYS A 50 31.46 -0.92 -6.32
N LEU A 51 30.48 -1.82 -6.29
CA LEU A 51 29.09 -1.47 -6.52
C LEU A 51 28.51 -0.81 -5.27
N ASP A 52 27.43 -0.06 -5.47
CA ASP A 52 26.61 0.36 -4.35
C ASP A 52 26.08 -0.89 -3.61
N LYS A 53 25.91 -0.76 -2.29
CA LYS A 53 25.52 -1.87 -1.41
C LYS A 53 24.25 -2.58 -1.92
N ASP A 54 23.24 -1.82 -2.32
CA ASP A 54 21.96 -2.36 -2.82
C ASP A 54 22.15 -3.18 -4.10
N ILE A 55 22.96 -2.65 -5.03
CA ILE A 55 23.25 -3.33 -6.31
C ILE A 55 24.08 -4.59 -6.07
N ALA A 56 25.07 -4.53 -5.18
CA ALA A 56 25.92 -5.66 -4.85
C ALA A 56 25.11 -6.80 -4.21
N GLU A 57 24.29 -6.50 -3.21
CA GLU A 57 23.44 -7.48 -2.52
C GLU A 57 22.39 -8.10 -3.45
N THR A 58 21.74 -7.29 -4.29
CA THR A 58 20.79 -7.76 -5.30
C THR A 58 21.47 -8.70 -6.29
N THR A 59 22.64 -8.34 -6.80
CA THR A 59 23.35 -9.14 -7.80
C THR A 59 23.89 -10.44 -7.20
N ASP A 60 24.40 -10.41 -5.97
CA ASP A 60 24.89 -11.59 -5.27
C ASP A 60 23.78 -12.62 -5.01
N ARG A 61 22.59 -12.15 -4.59
CA ARG A 61 21.39 -13.01 -4.44
C ARG A 61 20.99 -13.70 -5.74
N ILE A 62 21.03 -12.97 -6.86
CA ILE A 62 20.69 -13.51 -8.19
C ILE A 62 21.73 -14.57 -8.60
N LEU A 63 23.02 -14.26 -8.48
CA LEU A 63 24.10 -15.15 -8.91
C LEU A 63 24.26 -16.40 -8.04
N SER A 64 23.95 -16.30 -6.75
CA SER A 64 24.04 -17.42 -5.80
C SER A 64 22.89 -18.41 -5.95
N GLY A 65 21.92 -18.16 -6.84
CA GLY A 65 20.73 -19.01 -6.99
C GLY A 65 19.82 -19.03 -5.76
N GLN A 66 20.04 -18.12 -4.80
CA GLN A 66 19.19 -17.94 -3.62
C GLN A 66 17.88 -17.20 -3.92
N ALA A 67 17.61 -16.93 -5.20
CA ALA A 67 16.28 -16.56 -5.68
C ALA A 67 15.36 -17.80 -5.64
N ASP A 68 15.12 -18.32 -4.44
CA ASP A 68 14.07 -19.32 -4.21
C ASP A 68 12.71 -18.63 -4.42
N THR A 69 12.13 -18.95 -5.58
CA THR A 69 10.76 -18.92 -6.11
C THR A 69 9.57 -18.16 -5.47
N SER A 70 9.68 -17.37 -4.38
CA SER A 70 8.54 -16.59 -3.87
C SER A 70 8.68 -15.07 -3.96
N GLU A 71 9.90 -14.50 -3.97
CA GLU A 71 10.09 -13.04 -4.01
C GLU A 71 10.98 -12.58 -5.18
N PRO A 72 10.51 -11.66 -6.04
CA PRO A 72 11.35 -11.06 -7.06
C PRO A 72 12.50 -10.28 -6.41
N VAL A 73 13.73 -10.71 -6.67
CA VAL A 73 14.93 -10.01 -6.20
C VAL A 73 15.00 -8.65 -6.91
N CYS A 74 14.78 -7.59 -6.16
CA CYS A 74 14.67 -6.23 -6.66
C CYS A 74 15.43 -5.29 -5.72
N SER A 75 16.23 -4.41 -6.31
CA SER A 75 16.97 -3.38 -5.57
C SER A 75 16.00 -2.45 -4.82
N ASP A 76 16.42 -1.93 -3.68
CA ASP A 76 15.65 -0.97 -2.86
C ASP A 76 15.25 0.26 -3.68
N LYS A 77 16.14 0.76 -4.53
CA LYS A 77 15.84 1.86 -5.44
C LYS A 77 14.71 1.53 -6.41
N LYS A 78 14.69 0.31 -6.97
CA LYS A 78 13.63 -0.12 -7.87
C LYS A 78 12.33 -0.40 -7.13
N ARG A 79 12.41 -0.88 -5.88
CA ARG A 79 11.26 -1.03 -4.98
C ARG A 79 10.60 0.32 -4.70
N ARG A 80 11.40 1.34 -4.33
CA ARG A 80 10.92 2.72 -4.11
C ARG A 80 10.33 3.35 -5.36
N SER A 81 10.95 3.18 -6.53
CA SER A 81 10.38 3.66 -7.79
C SER A 81 9.04 2.99 -8.14
N ASN A 82 8.90 1.69 -7.85
CA ASN A 82 7.62 1.00 -8.05
C ASN A 82 6.56 1.51 -7.08
N TRP A 83 6.93 1.79 -5.82
CA TRP A 83 6.08 2.39 -4.80
C TRP A 83 5.57 3.76 -5.21
N GLU A 84 6.46 4.67 -5.60
CA GLU A 84 6.12 6.02 -6.07
C GLU A 84 5.13 5.98 -7.25
N ARG A 85 5.35 5.07 -8.20
CA ARG A 85 4.44 4.88 -9.34
C ARG A 85 3.06 4.36 -8.92
N LEU A 86 2.99 3.48 -7.91
CA LEU A 86 1.70 2.99 -7.41
C LEU A 86 0.96 4.10 -6.65
N TRP A 87 1.68 4.96 -5.91
CA TRP A 87 1.08 6.13 -5.30
C TRP A 87 0.59 7.15 -6.31
N GLU A 88 1.30 7.36 -7.41
CA GLU A 88 0.81 8.19 -8.52
C GLU A 88 -0.53 7.65 -9.05
N GLN A 89 -0.64 6.33 -9.25
CA GLN A 89 -1.91 5.70 -9.66
C GLN A 89 -3.03 5.87 -8.62
N TRP A 90 -2.71 5.75 -7.33
CA TRP A 90 -3.66 6.00 -6.26
C TRP A 90 -4.14 7.46 -6.27
N SER A 91 -3.22 8.41 -6.40
CA SER A 91 -3.57 9.83 -6.46
C SER A 91 -4.41 10.17 -7.69
N ASP A 92 -4.11 9.56 -8.85
CA ASP A 92 -4.93 9.71 -10.05
C ASP A 92 -6.37 9.22 -9.81
N ILE A 93 -6.53 8.07 -9.14
CA ILE A 93 -7.83 7.57 -8.71
C ILE A 93 -8.52 8.60 -7.81
N ALA A 94 -7.85 9.09 -6.77
CA ALA A 94 -8.42 10.03 -5.82
C ALA A 94 -8.87 11.33 -6.49
N PHE A 95 -8.08 11.90 -7.41
CA PHE A 95 -8.48 13.11 -8.14
C PHE A 95 -9.65 12.88 -9.10
N GLU A 96 -9.77 11.69 -9.67
CA GLU A 96 -10.89 11.37 -10.54
C GLU A 96 -12.20 11.16 -9.77
N VAL A 97 -12.14 10.72 -8.51
CA VAL A 97 -13.30 10.58 -7.61
C VAL A 97 -14.06 11.90 -7.46
N GLY A 98 -13.36 13.04 -7.35
CA GLY A 98 -13.98 14.36 -7.26
C GLY A 98 -14.51 14.91 -8.59
N SER A 99 -14.41 14.18 -9.69
CA SER A 99 -14.82 14.64 -11.02
C SER A 99 -16.28 14.30 -11.33
N GLU A 100 -17.11 15.31 -11.56
CA GLU A 100 -18.52 15.15 -11.97
C GLU A 100 -18.70 14.49 -13.36
N GLU A 101 -17.65 14.48 -14.18
CA GLU A 101 -17.61 13.81 -15.49
C GLU A 101 -16.62 12.63 -15.49
N GLY A 102 -16.14 12.22 -14.31
CA GLY A 102 -15.18 11.13 -14.13
C GLY A 102 -15.81 9.76 -14.33
N ARG A 103 -14.96 8.73 -14.42
CA ARG A 103 -15.40 7.35 -14.67
C ARG A 103 -16.27 6.73 -13.56
N TYR A 104 -16.25 7.31 -12.37
CA TYR A 104 -17.04 6.85 -11.22
C TYR A 104 -18.45 7.45 -11.17
N ILE A 105 -18.79 8.34 -12.10
CA ILE A 105 -20.14 8.86 -12.25
C ILE A 105 -20.87 8.00 -13.27
N GLN A 106 -21.84 7.22 -12.79
CA GLN A 106 -22.60 6.30 -13.62
C GLN A 106 -24.00 6.82 -13.88
N GLN A 107 -24.55 6.45 -15.04
CA GLN A 107 -25.93 6.69 -15.39
C GLN A 107 -26.43 5.50 -16.21
N ASP A 108 -27.10 4.56 -15.54
CA ASP A 108 -27.59 3.33 -16.19
C ASP A 108 -28.52 3.64 -17.36
N HIS A 109 -29.42 4.61 -17.16
CA HIS A 109 -30.40 5.01 -18.15
C HIS A 109 -30.41 6.52 -18.33
N ARG A 110 -30.52 6.98 -19.59
CA ARG A 110 -30.52 8.41 -19.95
C ARG A 110 -31.61 9.27 -19.27
N TRP A 111 -32.61 8.64 -18.64
CA TRP A 111 -33.72 9.31 -17.95
C TRP A 111 -33.56 9.32 -16.43
N GLU A 112 -32.56 8.60 -15.89
CA GLU A 112 -32.22 8.59 -14.47
C GLU A 112 -31.18 9.67 -14.18
N ALA A 113 -31.10 10.12 -12.92
CA ALA A 113 -30.02 11.00 -12.51
C ALA A 113 -28.70 10.20 -12.48
N PRO A 114 -27.56 10.83 -12.83
CA PRO A 114 -26.26 10.23 -12.56
C PRO A 114 -26.09 10.01 -11.05
N TYR A 115 -25.34 8.98 -10.69
CA TYR A 115 -24.97 8.71 -9.30
C TYR A 115 -23.48 8.36 -9.21
N PHE A 116 -22.90 8.59 -8.04
CA PHE A 116 -21.55 8.18 -7.73
C PHE A 116 -21.48 6.67 -7.42
N CYS A 117 -20.62 5.94 -8.12
CA CYS A 117 -20.38 4.52 -7.90
C CYS A 117 -19.12 4.32 -7.05
N GLY A 118 -19.30 4.24 -5.74
CA GLY A 118 -18.21 4.00 -4.80
C GLY A 118 -17.56 2.61 -4.94
N ASP A 119 -18.30 1.62 -5.43
CA ASP A 119 -17.79 0.25 -5.65
C ASP A 119 -16.68 0.22 -6.71
N ASP A 120 -16.82 0.97 -7.81
CA ASP A 120 -15.78 1.07 -8.84
C ASP A 120 -14.50 1.70 -8.30
N VAL A 121 -14.63 2.70 -7.40
CA VAL A 121 -13.49 3.31 -6.71
C VAL A 121 -12.81 2.29 -5.82
N ALA A 122 -13.58 1.52 -5.06
CA ALA A 122 -13.07 0.49 -4.17
C ALA A 122 -12.31 -0.60 -4.94
N ASP A 123 -12.83 -1.05 -6.07
CA ASP A 123 -12.20 -2.06 -6.94
C ASP A 123 -10.85 -1.57 -7.50
N ASP A 124 -10.79 -0.33 -7.98
CA ASP A 124 -9.56 0.25 -8.51
C ASP A 124 -8.50 0.49 -7.44
N LEU A 125 -8.92 0.97 -6.26
CA LEU A 125 -8.03 1.09 -5.11
C LEU A 125 -7.50 -0.28 -4.69
N ASP A 126 -8.34 -1.33 -4.66
CA ASP A 126 -7.92 -2.69 -4.36
C ASP A 126 -6.91 -3.22 -5.38
N ASP A 127 -7.04 -2.86 -6.64
CA ASP A 127 -6.10 -3.20 -7.71
C ASP A 127 -4.73 -2.53 -7.55
N VAL A 128 -4.67 -1.33 -6.99
CA VAL A 128 -3.42 -0.65 -6.62
C VAL A 128 -2.87 -1.25 -5.32
N ALA A 129 -3.70 -1.40 -4.29
CA ALA A 129 -3.35 -1.92 -2.97
C ALA A 129 -2.75 -3.34 -3.06
N ARG A 130 -3.28 -4.21 -3.92
CA ARG A 130 -2.76 -5.56 -4.17
C ARG A 130 -1.30 -5.56 -4.63
N LYS A 131 -0.90 -4.54 -5.39
CA LYS A 131 0.47 -4.36 -5.88
C LYS A 131 1.36 -3.67 -4.84
N MET A 132 0.77 -2.83 -3.98
CA MET A 132 1.46 -2.15 -2.88
C MET A 132 1.79 -3.10 -1.71
N GLN A 133 0.88 -4.02 -1.38
CA GLN A 133 0.99 -4.92 -0.22
C GLN A 133 2.37 -5.61 -0.06
N PRO A 134 3.00 -6.21 -1.10
CA PRO A 134 4.33 -6.81 -0.94
C PRO A 134 5.47 -5.79 -0.74
N LEU A 135 5.24 -4.50 -1.01
CA LEU A 135 6.22 -3.43 -0.85
C LEU A 135 6.17 -2.79 0.54
N VAL A 136 5.02 -2.88 1.22
CA VAL A 136 4.75 -2.30 2.54
C VAL A 136 5.85 -2.58 3.57
N PRO A 137 6.36 -3.82 3.76
CA PRO A 137 7.37 -4.09 4.78
C PRO A 137 8.72 -3.38 4.56
N ALA A 138 8.99 -2.87 3.34
CA ALA A 138 10.31 -2.47 2.91
C ALA A 138 10.41 -1.01 2.45
N VAL A 139 9.30 -0.27 2.38
CA VAL A 139 9.28 1.14 2.01
C VAL A 139 8.66 1.93 3.16
N VAL A 140 9.41 2.10 4.26
CA VAL A 140 8.87 2.70 5.49
C VAL A 140 9.71 3.90 5.90
N ASP A 141 9.11 5.09 5.83
CA ASP A 141 9.63 6.32 6.44
C ASP A 141 8.50 7.22 7.01
N ASP A 142 7.27 7.18 6.47
CA ASP A 142 6.16 8.06 6.89
C ASP A 142 4.94 7.27 7.39
N ARG A 143 4.62 7.40 8.68
CA ARG A 143 3.53 6.66 9.34
C ARG A 143 2.17 6.90 8.70
N ASP A 144 1.89 8.13 8.27
CA ASP A 144 0.51 8.56 8.02
C ASP A 144 0.14 8.48 6.53
N VAL A 145 1.06 8.02 5.66
CA VAL A 145 0.89 8.06 4.20
C VAL A 145 -0.35 7.32 3.69
N PHE A 146 -0.67 6.15 4.26
CA PHE A 146 -1.86 5.41 3.84
C PHE A 146 -3.15 6.05 4.33
N LEU A 147 -3.16 6.52 5.59
CA LEU A 147 -4.35 7.17 6.13
C LEU A 147 -4.64 8.46 5.35
N GLN A 148 -3.62 9.28 5.08
CA GLN A 148 -3.76 10.48 4.24
C GLN A 148 -4.24 10.13 2.82
N GLY A 149 -3.78 9.01 2.26
CA GLY A 149 -4.25 8.53 0.96
C GLY A 149 -5.72 8.13 0.94
N LEU A 150 -6.23 7.52 2.01
CA LEU A 150 -7.65 7.19 2.19
C LEU A 150 -8.48 8.45 2.45
N GLU A 151 -8.01 9.34 3.32
CA GLU A 151 -8.64 10.62 3.60
C GLU A 151 -8.78 11.47 2.34
N LEU A 152 -7.79 11.48 1.46
CA LEU A 152 -7.86 12.20 0.19
C LEU A 152 -9.00 11.66 -0.69
N VAL A 153 -9.13 10.34 -0.84
CA VAL A 153 -10.22 9.74 -1.62
C VAL A 153 -11.58 10.12 -1.03
N ASP A 154 -11.71 10.00 0.29
CA ASP A 154 -12.95 10.31 1.00
C ASP A 154 -13.32 11.80 0.87
N GLN A 155 -12.35 12.71 0.98
CA GLN A 155 -12.54 14.15 0.81
C GLN A 155 -12.95 14.53 -0.60
N GLU A 156 -12.31 13.94 -1.61
CA GLU A 156 -12.68 14.18 -3.02
C GLU A 156 -14.10 13.68 -3.31
N ALA A 157 -14.51 12.54 -2.73
CA ALA A 157 -15.88 12.05 -2.83
C ALA A 157 -16.88 12.95 -2.10
N ALA A 158 -16.52 13.43 -0.89
CA ALA A 158 -17.35 14.33 -0.10
C ALA A 158 -17.52 15.71 -0.74
N ALA A 159 -16.58 16.10 -1.61
CA ALA A 159 -16.64 17.34 -2.37
C ALA A 159 -17.61 17.27 -3.56
N LEU A 160 -18.12 16.08 -3.91
CA LEU A 160 -19.12 15.94 -4.96
C LEU A 160 -20.42 16.67 -4.59
N PRO A 161 -21.12 17.27 -5.58
CA PRO A 161 -22.40 17.91 -5.33
C PRO A 161 -23.43 17.00 -4.66
N ASP A 162 -24.23 17.56 -3.73
CA ASP A 162 -25.29 16.84 -3.00
C ASP A 162 -26.28 16.07 -3.90
N TRP A 163 -26.44 16.47 -5.16
CA TRP A 163 -27.35 15.82 -6.10
C TRP A 163 -26.80 14.48 -6.66
N LEU A 164 -25.51 14.20 -6.53
CA LEU A 164 -24.84 12.98 -7.01
C LEU A 164 -24.96 11.78 -6.06
N ASP A 165 -25.66 11.94 -4.95
CA ASP A 165 -25.95 10.92 -3.94
C ASP A 165 -24.73 10.06 -3.54
N ALA A 166 -23.57 10.70 -3.37
CA ALA A 166 -22.33 10.00 -3.00
C ALA A 166 -22.40 9.28 -1.64
N GLY A 167 -23.37 9.63 -0.78
CA GLY A 167 -23.58 9.03 0.54
C GLY A 167 -24.85 8.17 0.68
N GLY A 168 -25.60 7.91 -0.40
CA GLY A 168 -26.95 7.34 -0.33
C GLY A 168 -27.03 5.86 0.07
N MET A 169 -26.01 5.07 -0.28
CA MET A 169 -25.81 3.72 0.22
C MET A 169 -24.35 3.57 0.63
N GLY A 170 -24.13 3.06 1.85
CA GLY A 170 -22.80 2.96 2.46
C GLY A 170 -21.75 2.48 1.46
N THR A 171 -20.87 3.38 1.09
CA THR A 171 -19.70 3.07 0.27
C THR A 171 -18.61 2.60 1.21
N TYR A 172 -17.82 1.62 0.80
CA TYR A 172 -16.73 1.09 1.63
C TYR A 172 -15.45 0.98 0.82
N PHE A 173 -14.31 1.24 1.44
CA PHE A 173 -13.03 0.80 0.89
C PHE A 173 -13.03 -0.71 0.76
N GLY A 174 -12.47 -1.21 -0.34
CA GLY A 174 -12.40 -2.65 -0.61
C GLY A 174 -11.56 -3.42 0.44
N PRO A 175 -11.69 -4.75 0.48
CA PRO A 175 -10.99 -5.59 1.43
C PRO A 175 -9.47 -5.50 1.26
N VAL A 176 -8.94 -5.43 0.04
CA VAL A 176 -7.47 -5.39 -0.15
C VAL A 176 -6.91 -4.06 0.33
N THR A 177 -7.61 -2.97 0.07
CA THR A 177 -7.29 -1.62 0.52
C THR A 177 -7.30 -1.53 2.04
N THR A 178 -8.40 -1.98 2.65
CA THR A 178 -8.56 -2.04 4.11
C THR A 178 -7.43 -2.87 4.74
N LYS A 179 -7.14 -4.05 4.19
CA LYS A 179 -6.04 -4.90 4.64
C LYS A 179 -4.67 -4.22 4.53
N CYS A 180 -4.43 -3.50 3.44
CA CYS A 180 -3.15 -2.83 3.20
C CYS A 180 -2.92 -1.75 4.26
N TRP A 181 -3.94 -0.93 4.54
CA TRP A 181 -3.89 0.06 5.61
C TRP A 181 -3.71 -0.56 6.99
N LEU A 182 -4.48 -1.60 7.34
CA LEU A 182 -4.34 -2.28 8.64
C LEU A 182 -2.95 -2.90 8.83
N THR A 183 -2.40 -3.50 7.76
CA THR A 183 -1.05 -4.06 7.78
C THR A 183 0.00 -2.98 8.00
N TRP A 184 -0.17 -1.82 7.35
CA TRP A 184 0.71 -0.66 7.51
C TRP A 184 0.69 -0.13 8.94
N GLU A 185 -0.50 0.16 9.47
CA GLU A 185 -0.69 0.65 10.84
C GLU A 185 -0.11 -0.30 11.88
N TYR A 186 -0.34 -1.61 11.71
CA TYR A 186 0.22 -2.62 12.60
C TYR A 186 1.75 -2.68 12.53
N GLN A 187 2.35 -2.62 11.35
CA GLN A 187 3.82 -2.60 11.24
C GLN A 187 4.43 -1.39 11.95
N HIS A 188 3.84 -0.20 11.79
CA HIS A 188 4.28 0.98 12.52
C HIS A 188 4.06 0.87 14.04
N SER A 189 2.97 0.22 14.46
CA SER A 189 2.72 -0.04 15.88
C SER A 189 3.82 -0.95 16.46
N GLN A 190 4.23 -1.99 15.73
CA GLN A 190 5.31 -2.90 16.16
C GLN A 190 6.66 -2.16 16.26
N GLN A 191 6.97 -1.29 15.29
CA GLN A 191 8.22 -0.52 15.30
C GLN A 191 8.27 0.52 16.44
N SER A 192 7.13 1.13 16.77
CA SER A 192 7.03 2.12 17.86
C SER A 192 6.81 1.51 19.25
N GLY A 193 6.57 0.20 19.33
CA GLY A 193 6.23 -0.48 20.58
C GLY A 193 4.84 -0.13 21.11
N GLU A 194 3.94 0.30 20.23
CA GLU A 194 2.56 0.63 20.57
C GLU A 194 1.74 -0.63 20.91
N GLU A 195 0.97 -0.54 21.99
CA GLU A 195 0.09 -1.62 22.42
C GLU A 195 -1.08 -1.84 21.46
N ILE A 196 -1.46 -3.10 21.26
CA ILE A 196 -2.52 -3.50 20.32
C ILE A 196 -3.88 -2.85 20.61
N GLY A 197 -4.20 -2.57 21.88
CA GLY A 197 -5.43 -1.88 22.27
C GLY A 197 -5.46 -0.41 21.82
N THR A 198 -4.32 0.28 21.93
CA THR A 198 -4.16 1.66 21.45
C THR A 198 -4.27 1.73 19.94
N LEU A 199 -3.61 0.80 19.24
CA LEU A 199 -3.75 0.65 17.79
C LEU A 199 -5.23 0.43 17.39
N PHE A 200 -5.93 -0.48 18.06
CA PHE A 200 -7.33 -0.79 17.79
C PHE A 200 -8.22 0.46 17.91
N VAL A 201 -8.09 1.22 19.01
CA VAL A 201 -8.87 2.46 19.20
C VAL A 201 -8.52 3.52 18.17
N ARG A 202 -7.24 3.68 17.81
CA ARG A 202 -6.85 4.62 16.75
C ARG A 202 -7.51 4.28 15.43
N ILE A 203 -7.42 3.01 15.00
CA ILE A 203 -8.02 2.57 13.73
C ILE A 203 -9.54 2.82 13.74
N LEU A 204 -10.21 2.53 14.86
CA LEU A 204 -11.65 2.83 14.99
C LEU A 204 -11.92 4.34 14.84
N ALA A 205 -11.18 5.18 15.54
CA ALA A 205 -11.35 6.63 15.44
C ALA A 205 -11.12 7.13 14.01
N SER A 206 -10.04 6.70 13.36
CA SER A 206 -9.77 7.03 11.96
C SER A 206 -10.87 6.55 11.02
N SER A 207 -11.45 5.37 11.25
CA SER A 207 -12.55 4.86 10.42
C SER A 207 -13.86 5.66 10.57
N GLU A 208 -14.03 6.41 11.65
CA GLU A 208 -15.19 7.27 11.87
C GLU A 208 -15.02 8.68 11.29
N GLU A 209 -13.79 9.07 10.92
CA GLU A 209 -13.51 10.37 10.35
C GLU A 209 -13.88 10.45 8.86
N PHE A 210 -14.03 9.30 8.19
CA PHE A 210 -14.48 9.23 6.82
C PHE A 210 -15.97 9.59 6.68
N GLN A 211 -16.29 10.40 5.68
CA GLN A 211 -17.62 10.95 5.43
C GLN A 211 -18.42 10.12 4.44
N ILE A 212 -17.76 9.59 3.42
CA ILE A 212 -18.36 8.84 2.31
C ILE A 212 -18.00 7.37 2.39
N PHE A 213 -16.72 7.05 2.62
CA PHE A 213 -16.20 5.69 2.62
C PHE A 213 -16.11 5.12 4.04
N GLY A 214 -16.82 4.03 4.31
CA GLY A 214 -16.53 3.15 5.43
C GLY A 214 -15.33 2.24 5.17
N VAL A 215 -14.90 1.52 6.19
CA VAL A 215 -13.90 0.45 6.05
C VAL A 215 -14.58 -0.91 5.85
N ASP A 216 -13.90 -1.85 5.21
CA ASP A 216 -14.38 -3.23 5.14
C ASP A 216 -14.29 -3.89 6.53
N TRP A 217 -15.45 -4.04 7.18
CA TRP A 217 -15.53 -4.59 8.54
C TRP A 217 -15.26 -6.11 8.61
N ASP A 218 -15.48 -6.83 7.51
CA ASP A 218 -15.18 -8.25 7.44
C ASP A 218 -13.67 -8.46 7.39
N GLU A 219 -12.96 -7.67 6.57
CA GLU A 219 -11.49 -7.68 6.54
C GLU A 219 -10.89 -7.11 7.83
N PHE A 220 -11.46 -6.04 8.41
CA PHE A 220 -11.05 -5.56 9.73
C PHE A 220 -11.10 -6.68 10.76
N THR A 221 -12.22 -7.41 10.80
CA THR A 221 -12.39 -8.55 11.70
C THR A 221 -11.38 -9.65 11.36
N ALA A 222 -11.23 -10.04 10.10
CA ALA A 222 -10.29 -11.06 9.66
C ALA A 222 -8.84 -10.73 10.05
N PHE A 223 -8.42 -9.46 9.86
CA PHE A 223 -7.10 -8.96 10.19
C PHE A 223 -6.78 -9.16 11.67
N PHE A 224 -7.58 -8.57 12.57
CA PHE A 224 -7.35 -8.68 14.01
C PHE A 224 -7.45 -10.12 14.48
N MET A 225 -8.39 -10.90 13.94
CA MET A 225 -8.53 -12.31 14.27
C MET A 225 -7.38 -13.19 13.77
N GLY A 226 -6.59 -12.71 12.80
CA GLY A 226 -5.37 -13.33 12.31
C GLY A 226 -4.14 -13.14 13.19
N LEU A 227 -4.19 -12.24 14.17
CA LEU A 227 -3.08 -11.94 15.09
C LEU A 227 -2.73 -13.13 16.00
N ALA A 228 -1.55 -13.07 16.62
CA ALA A 228 -1.08 -14.11 17.51
C ALA A 228 -2.02 -14.25 18.72
N LYS A 229 -2.17 -15.48 19.25
CA LYS A 229 -3.05 -15.77 20.38
C LYS A 229 -2.78 -14.86 21.59
N GLN A 230 -1.52 -14.49 21.82
CA GLN A 230 -1.15 -13.59 22.92
C GLN A 230 -1.69 -12.17 22.69
N GLU A 231 -1.58 -11.65 21.47
CA GLU A 231 -2.11 -10.32 21.11
C GLU A 231 -3.64 -10.28 21.20
N LEU A 232 -4.31 -11.36 20.76
CA LEU A 232 -5.76 -11.49 20.90
C LEU A 232 -6.22 -11.44 22.36
N LYS A 233 -5.48 -12.07 23.28
CA LYS A 233 -5.77 -12.01 24.71
C LYS A 233 -5.59 -10.60 25.26
N THR A 234 -4.47 -9.95 24.93
CA THR A 234 -4.20 -8.57 25.35
C THR A 234 -5.27 -7.61 24.82
N LEU A 235 -5.67 -7.76 23.55
CA LEU A 235 -6.74 -6.97 22.96
C LEU A 235 -8.08 -7.22 23.66
N PHE A 236 -8.40 -8.47 24.00
CA PHE A 236 -9.63 -8.81 24.73
C PHE A 236 -9.66 -8.20 26.13
N GLU A 237 -8.58 -8.32 26.90
CA GLU A 237 -8.43 -7.70 28.23
C GLU A 237 -8.55 -6.17 28.16
N PHE A 238 -7.95 -5.58 27.13
CA PHE A 238 -8.08 -4.16 26.84
C PHE A 238 -9.54 -3.78 26.58
N ILE A 239 -10.23 -4.48 25.68
CA ILE A 239 -11.64 -4.21 25.33
C ILE A 239 -12.56 -4.36 26.54
N GLN A 240 -12.33 -5.35 27.41
CA GLN A 240 -13.11 -5.50 28.65
C GLN A 240 -12.95 -4.30 29.60
N THR A 241 -11.76 -3.72 29.63
CA THR A 241 -11.44 -2.54 30.45
C THR A 241 -11.98 -1.26 29.81
N ALA A 242 -11.69 -1.06 28.52
CA ALA A 242 -12.06 0.11 27.72
C ALA A 242 -13.55 0.15 27.34
N GLY A 243 -14.25 -0.99 27.35
CA GLY A 243 -15.67 -1.12 27.06
C GLY A 243 -16.58 -0.31 27.98
N LYS A 244 -16.08 0.08 29.17
CA LYS A 244 -16.80 0.94 30.12
C LYS A 244 -16.56 2.43 29.90
N THR A 245 -15.58 2.80 29.10
CA THR A 245 -15.14 4.17 28.86
C THR A 245 -15.10 4.45 27.37
N THR A 246 -13.93 4.32 26.73
CA THR A 246 -13.66 4.73 25.35
C THR A 246 -14.50 3.96 24.34
N LEU A 247 -14.70 2.66 24.56
CA LEU A 247 -15.46 1.83 23.62
C LEU A 247 -16.96 1.76 23.93
N LYS A 248 -17.42 2.45 24.97
CA LYS A 248 -18.82 2.39 25.41
C LYS A 248 -19.84 2.68 24.29
N PRO A 249 -19.66 3.71 23.43
CA PRO A 249 -20.63 3.99 22.36
C PRO A 249 -20.82 2.80 21.40
N TYR A 250 -19.73 2.11 21.07
CA TYR A 250 -19.77 0.94 20.20
C TYR A 250 -20.50 -0.26 20.82
N PHE A 251 -20.47 -0.41 22.14
CA PHE A 251 -21.14 -1.51 22.84
C PHE A 251 -22.62 -1.24 23.12
N GLU A 252 -23.07 0.01 23.04
CA GLU A 252 -24.48 0.38 23.20
C GLU A 252 -25.31 0.01 21.96
N ASP A 253 -24.71 0.09 20.76
CA ASP A 253 -25.31 -0.45 19.55
C ASP A 253 -24.90 -1.91 19.32
N LYS A 254 -25.84 -2.83 19.55
CA LYS A 254 -25.64 -4.27 19.32
C LYS A 254 -25.46 -4.64 17.84
N ARG A 255 -25.73 -3.71 16.93
CA ARG A 255 -25.49 -3.87 15.49
C ARG A 255 -24.16 -3.28 15.04
N SER A 256 -23.40 -2.64 15.95
CA SER A 256 -22.09 -2.12 15.59
C SER A 256 -21.14 -3.26 15.21
N ALA A 257 -20.31 -3.02 14.21
CA ALA A 257 -19.30 -3.98 13.78
C ALA A 257 -18.33 -4.33 14.93
N VAL A 258 -18.01 -3.35 15.79
CA VAL A 258 -17.18 -3.54 16.99
C VAL A 258 -17.82 -4.48 18.01
N PHE A 259 -19.13 -4.38 18.23
CA PHE A 259 -19.86 -5.33 19.07
C PHE A 259 -19.81 -6.75 18.48
N GLY A 260 -19.99 -6.86 17.15
CA GLY A 260 -19.83 -8.11 16.40
C GLY A 260 -18.44 -8.71 16.57
N PHE A 261 -17.39 -7.91 16.35
CA PHE A 261 -15.99 -8.27 16.54
C PHE A 261 -15.72 -8.80 17.95
N TYR A 262 -16.15 -8.08 19.00
CA TYR A 262 -15.97 -8.50 20.38
C TYR A 262 -16.60 -9.88 20.65
N HIS A 263 -17.79 -10.13 20.13
CA HIS A 263 -18.47 -11.41 20.31
C HIS A 263 -17.75 -12.56 19.59
N VAL A 264 -17.18 -12.31 18.40
CA VAL A 264 -16.33 -13.26 17.67
C VAL A 264 -15.03 -13.53 18.44
N LEU A 265 -14.38 -12.49 18.96
CA LEU A 265 -13.16 -12.57 19.76
C LEU A 265 -13.37 -13.39 21.04
N SER A 266 -14.43 -13.10 21.81
CA SER A 266 -14.79 -13.85 23.03
C SER A 266 -14.94 -15.34 22.74
N LYS A 267 -15.71 -15.70 21.70
CA LYS A 267 -15.93 -17.09 21.32
C LYS A 267 -14.65 -17.83 20.92
N LYS A 268 -13.71 -17.15 20.26
CA LYS A 268 -12.43 -17.76 19.86
C LYS A 268 -11.55 -18.05 21.08
N LEU A 269 -11.52 -17.14 22.05
CA LEU A 269 -10.73 -17.30 23.28
C LEU A 269 -11.31 -18.38 24.20
N ASP A 270 -12.65 -18.47 24.31
CA ASP A 270 -13.34 -19.50 25.11
C ASP A 270 -13.16 -20.93 24.56
N ARG A 271 -13.02 -21.09 23.24
CA ARG A 271 -12.81 -22.40 22.59
C ARG A 271 -11.34 -22.87 22.63
N GLY A 272 -10.42 -21.99 23.01
CA GLY A 272 -8.98 -22.24 23.02
C GLY A 272 -8.38 -22.42 24.42
N SER A 273 -9.22 -22.49 25.46
CA SER A 273 -8.89 -22.79 26.85
C SER A 273 -9.37 -24.20 27.21
#